data_AF-A0A928H2E3-F1
#
_entry.id   AF-A0A928H2E3-F1
#
_cell.length_a   1.000
_cell.length_b   1.000
_cell.length_c   1.000
_cell.angle_alpha   90.00
_cell.angle_beta   90.00
_cell.angle_gamma   90.00
#
_symmetry.space_group_name_H-M   'P 1'
#
loop_
_entity.id
_entity.type
_entity.pdbx_description
1 polymer ?
#
loop_
_entity_poly.entity_id
_entity_poly.type
_entity_poly.pdbx_seq_one_letter_code
_entity_poly.pdbx_strand_id
1 'polypeptide(L)'
;MKMKTGLFFLIVPVFLLYFVSEAFLRCAAVANINPEKVNLDKILNELPESVRDIVTYRIIHTDITNALAKATDEEEKLSLLAQLGDYSRDLKEKENIFRLLRGRYSHRPQSAAAYVYYLLRKDSPDQISVPEFHQYLKKFPQLDQYNIWAMALNRLSALKVSEPEKMNFMLPLLDLKPEYRDYSIFYTELVRLGTKYRKPQIANRADALIDESRLHDSIVEVLMEREMQQASAQRPAGKGK
;
A
#
# COMPACT_ATOMS: atom_id res chain seq x y z
N MET A 1 -47.21 27.83 -39.56
CA MET A 1 -46.29 27.20 -38.58
C MET A 1 -44.96 26.74 -39.24
N LYS A 2 -44.20 27.62 -39.93
CA LYS A 2 -42.91 27.26 -40.56
C LYS A 2 -41.67 27.97 -39.99
N MET A 3 -41.84 28.95 -39.09
CA MET A 3 -40.70 29.74 -38.56
C MET A 3 -39.95 29.08 -37.39
N LYS A 4 -40.53 28.08 -36.71
CA LYS A 4 -39.89 27.44 -35.54
C LYS A 4 -38.82 26.41 -35.91
N THR A 5 -38.96 25.74 -37.06
CA THR A 5 -38.01 24.72 -37.54
C THR A 5 -36.71 25.34 -38.07
N GLY A 6 -36.78 26.45 -38.81
CA GLY A 6 -35.58 27.14 -39.31
C GLY A 6 -34.71 27.74 -38.20
N LEU A 7 -35.33 28.24 -37.13
CA LEU A 7 -34.61 28.77 -35.97
C LEU A 7 -33.90 27.67 -35.18
N PHE A 8 -34.52 26.50 -35.02
CA PHE A 8 -33.89 25.33 -34.39
C PHE A 8 -32.69 24.81 -35.18
N PHE A 9 -32.78 24.77 -36.51
CA PHE A 9 -31.67 24.37 -37.39
C PHE A 9 -30.48 25.34 -37.36
N LEU A 10 -30.66 26.57 -36.88
CA LEU A 10 -29.60 27.57 -36.80
C LEU A 10 -29.02 27.66 -35.38
N ILE A 11 -29.86 27.55 -34.35
CA ILE A 11 -29.44 27.59 -32.94
C ILE A 11 -28.63 26.34 -32.56
N VAL A 12 -29.08 25.15 -32.94
CA VAL A 12 -28.45 23.89 -32.52
C VAL A 12 -26.99 23.76 -33.01
N PRO A 13 -26.66 24.06 -34.29
CA PRO A 13 -25.27 24.03 -34.76
C PRO A 13 -24.40 25.11 -34.11
N VAL A 14 -24.94 26.30 -33.84
CA VAL A 14 -24.21 27.40 -33.19
C VAL A 14 -23.85 27.03 -31.75
N PHE A 15 -24.78 26.40 -31.01
CA PHE A 15 -24.48 25.89 -29.67
C PHE A 15 -23.46 24.74 -29.71
N LEU A 16 -23.58 23.82 -30.66
CA LEU A 16 -22.58 22.75 -30.84
C LEU A 16 -21.19 23.30 -31.14
N LEU A 17 -21.08 24.28 -32.05
CA LEU A 17 -19.82 24.96 -32.35
C LEU A 17 -19.27 25.70 -31.12
N TYR A 18 -20.14 26.32 -30.33
CA TYR A 18 -19.75 26.96 -29.08
C TYR A 18 -19.20 25.94 -28.06
N PHE A 19 -19.88 24.82 -27.85
CA PHE A 19 -19.42 23.77 -26.93
C PHE A 19 -18.12 23.11 -27.39
N VAL A 20 -17.95 22.87 -28.69
CA VAL A 20 -16.70 22.34 -29.26
C VAL A 20 -15.58 23.36 -29.11
N SER A 21 -15.83 24.64 -29.39
CA SER A 21 -14.87 25.73 -29.18
C SER A 21 -14.44 25.84 -27.72
N GLU A 22 -15.39 25.77 -26.78
CA GLU A 22 -15.10 25.80 -25.35
C GLU A 22 -14.29 24.58 -24.89
N ALA A 23 -14.61 23.39 -25.41
CA ALA A 23 -13.85 22.18 -25.13
C ALA A 23 -12.41 22.27 -25.65
N PHE A 24 -12.21 22.77 -26.87
CA PHE A 24 -10.88 23.02 -27.44
C PHE A 24 -10.12 24.10 -26.67
N LEU A 25 -10.77 25.19 -26.26
CA LEU A 25 -10.17 26.24 -25.44
C LEU A 25 -9.76 25.74 -24.06
N ARG A 26 -10.57 24.88 -23.42
CA ARG A 26 -10.22 24.23 -22.15
C ARG A 26 -9.04 23.26 -22.33
N CYS A 27 -9.07 22.41 -23.36
CA CYS A 27 -7.95 21.52 -23.66
C CYS A 27 -6.67 22.29 -24.00
N ALA A 28 -6.76 23.38 -24.76
CA ALA A 28 -5.63 24.23 -25.08
C ALA A 28 -5.13 25.00 -23.85
N ALA A 29 -6.01 25.50 -22.99
CA ALA A 29 -5.64 26.14 -21.73
C ALA A 29 -4.93 25.16 -20.80
N VAL A 30 -5.43 23.92 -20.67
CA VAL A 30 -4.79 22.86 -19.89
C VAL A 30 -3.45 22.43 -20.51
N ALA A 31 -3.35 22.36 -21.85
CA ALA A 31 -2.11 22.03 -22.54
C ALA A 31 -1.06 23.16 -22.48
N ASN A 32 -1.47 24.42 -22.31
CA ASN A 32 -0.59 25.58 -22.13
C ASN A 32 -0.19 25.83 -20.67
N ILE A 33 -0.76 25.08 -19.71
CA ILE A 33 -0.19 25.02 -18.36
C ILE A 33 1.11 24.23 -18.51
N ASN A 34 2.21 24.96 -18.61
CA ASN A 34 3.53 24.36 -18.69
C ASN A 34 3.85 23.70 -17.34
N PRO A 35 3.80 22.36 -17.22
CA PRO A 35 3.89 21.68 -15.92
C PRO A 35 5.23 21.93 -15.23
N GLU A 36 6.27 22.29 -16.00
CA GLU A 36 7.59 22.67 -15.47
C GLU A 36 7.63 24.05 -14.81
N LYS A 37 6.68 24.96 -15.11
CA LYS A 37 6.62 26.30 -14.51
C LYS A 37 5.72 26.39 -13.28
N VAL A 38 4.82 25.42 -13.09
CA VAL A 38 3.87 25.37 -11.98
C VAL A 38 4.29 24.23 -11.07
N ASN A 39 5.30 24.49 -10.23
CA ASN A 39 5.75 23.50 -9.27
C ASN A 39 4.67 23.36 -8.18
N LEU A 40 3.94 22.24 -8.20
CA LEU A 40 2.83 21.95 -7.30
C LEU A 40 3.26 22.06 -5.83
N ASP A 41 4.48 21.64 -5.53
CA ASP A 41 5.07 21.73 -4.18
C ASP A 41 5.22 23.19 -3.73
N LYS A 42 5.56 24.09 -4.65
CA LYS A 42 5.68 25.53 -4.34
C LYS A 42 4.32 26.13 -4.01
N ILE A 43 3.28 25.78 -4.78
CA ILE A 43 1.90 26.24 -4.53
C ILE A 43 1.37 25.67 -3.21
N LEU A 44 1.60 24.38 -2.96
CA LEU A 44 1.17 23.74 -1.71
C LEU A 44 1.84 24.38 -0.50
N ASN A 45 3.12 24.76 -0.60
CA ASN A 45 3.87 25.38 0.49
C ASN A 45 3.47 26.83 0.79
N GLU A 46 2.82 27.52 -0.14
CA GLU A 46 2.29 28.88 0.08
C GLU A 46 0.89 28.87 0.74
N LEU A 47 0.24 27.70 0.84
CA LEU A 47 -1.07 27.56 1.46
C LEU A 47 -0.98 27.41 2.99
N PRO A 48 -1.99 27.91 3.74
CA PRO A 48 -2.15 27.58 5.16
C PRO A 48 -2.21 26.06 5.37
N GLU A 49 -1.67 25.59 6.49
CA GLU A 49 -1.50 24.15 6.78
C GLU A 49 -2.80 23.35 6.63
N SER A 50 -3.92 23.87 7.13
CA SER A 50 -5.23 23.22 7.03
C SER A 50 -5.72 23.07 5.59
N VAL A 51 -5.40 24.02 4.70
CA VAL A 51 -5.79 23.98 3.29
C VAL A 51 -4.86 23.05 2.52
N ARG A 52 -3.55 23.13 2.76
CA ARG A 52 -2.55 22.24 2.19
C ARG A 52 -2.88 20.77 2.49
N ASP A 53 -3.21 20.45 3.74
CA ASP A 53 -3.55 19.08 4.14
C ASP A 53 -4.76 18.52 3.36
N ILE A 54 -5.83 19.30 3.23
CA ILE A 54 -7.03 18.90 2.46
C ILE A 54 -6.71 18.74 0.97
N VAL A 55 -5.93 19.65 0.40
CA VAL A 55 -5.56 19.61 -1.02
C VAL A 55 -4.64 18.41 -1.29
N THR A 56 -3.60 18.22 -0.49
CA THR A 56 -2.69 17.06 -0.58
C THR A 56 -3.45 15.76 -0.47
N TYR A 57 -4.39 15.65 0.49
CA TYR A 57 -5.27 14.49 0.59
C TYR A 57 -6.03 14.22 -0.71
N ARG A 58 -6.68 15.24 -1.28
CA ARG A 58 -7.46 15.06 -2.50
C ARG A 58 -6.60 14.68 -3.70
N ILE A 59 -5.42 15.28 -3.83
CA ILE A 59 -4.48 14.96 -4.92
C ILE A 59 -4.09 13.49 -4.83
N ILE A 60 -3.53 13.05 -3.68
CA ILE A 60 -3.04 11.69 -3.52
C ILE A 60 -4.17 10.67 -3.64
N HIS A 61 -5.36 10.94 -3.06
CA HIS A 61 -6.53 10.07 -3.20
C HIS A 61 -6.98 9.92 -4.66
N THR A 62 -7.02 11.03 -5.41
CA THR A 62 -7.36 11.02 -6.84
C THR A 62 -6.30 10.28 -7.65
N ASP A 63 -5.03 10.47 -7.33
CA ASP A 63 -3.91 9.80 -8.03
C ASP A 63 -3.97 8.28 -7.85
N ILE A 64 -4.19 7.79 -6.62
CA ILE A 64 -4.37 6.36 -6.35
C ILE A 64 -5.60 5.81 -7.08
N THR A 65 -6.72 6.55 -7.06
CA THR A 65 -7.96 6.13 -7.74
C THR A 65 -7.76 6.05 -9.26
N ASN A 66 -7.08 7.03 -9.85
CA ASN A 66 -6.75 7.05 -11.26
C ASN A 66 -5.78 5.92 -11.64
N ALA A 67 -4.78 5.64 -10.80
CA ALA A 67 -3.87 4.51 -10.98
C ALA A 67 -4.64 3.19 -10.92
N LEU A 68 -5.54 3.02 -9.95
CA LEU A 68 -6.36 1.82 -9.81
C LEU A 68 -7.25 1.57 -11.03
N ALA A 69 -7.79 2.63 -11.64
CA ALA A 69 -8.58 2.54 -12.87
C ALA A 69 -7.73 2.19 -14.10
N LYS A 70 -6.45 2.55 -14.12
CA LYS A 70 -5.51 2.26 -15.21
C LYS A 70 -4.80 0.92 -15.07
N ALA A 71 -4.63 0.43 -13.85
CA ALA A 71 -3.97 -0.83 -13.56
C ALA A 71 -4.68 -1.95 -14.33
N THR A 72 -3.89 -2.83 -14.93
CA THR A 72 -4.41 -3.97 -15.71
C THR A 72 -4.21 -5.26 -14.96
N ASP A 73 -3.04 -5.41 -14.37
CA ASP A 73 -2.63 -6.53 -13.54
C ASP A 73 -3.44 -6.60 -12.23
N GLU A 74 -3.74 -7.83 -11.79
CA GLU A 74 -4.52 -8.06 -10.57
C GLU A 74 -3.72 -7.70 -9.32
N GLU A 75 -2.43 -8.01 -9.29
CA GLU A 75 -1.57 -7.75 -8.15
C GLU A 75 -1.41 -6.24 -7.92
N GLU A 76 -1.15 -5.50 -8.99
CA GLU A 76 -1.09 -4.04 -8.99
C GLU A 76 -2.42 -3.43 -8.49
N LYS A 77 -3.56 -3.91 -8.99
CA LYS A 77 -4.88 -3.46 -8.52
C LYS A 77 -5.08 -3.69 -7.03
N LEU A 78 -4.73 -4.86 -6.53
CA LEU A 78 -4.89 -5.18 -5.11
C LEU A 78 -3.97 -4.33 -4.23
N SER A 79 -2.74 -4.07 -4.68
CA SER A 79 -1.80 -3.19 -4.00
C SER A 79 -2.33 -1.74 -3.92
N LEU A 80 -2.81 -1.20 -5.05
CA LEU A 80 -3.41 0.14 -5.11
C LEU A 80 -4.70 0.22 -4.28
N LEU A 81 -5.49 -0.84 -4.26
CA LEU A 81 -6.70 -0.92 -3.45
C LEU A 81 -6.37 -0.91 -1.94
N ALA A 82 -5.36 -1.67 -1.52
CA ALA A 82 -4.87 -1.64 -0.14
C ALA A 82 -4.34 -0.26 0.25
N GLN A 83 -3.55 0.36 -0.63
CA GLN A 83 -3.04 1.72 -0.45
C GLN A 83 -4.16 2.75 -0.32
N LEU A 84 -5.19 2.66 -1.16
CA LEU A 84 -6.37 3.53 -1.09
C LEU A 84 -7.09 3.37 0.25
N GLY A 85 -7.27 2.13 0.72
CA GLY A 85 -7.86 1.84 2.03
C GLY A 85 -7.06 2.44 3.18
N ASP A 86 -5.73 2.31 3.15
CA ASP A 86 -4.87 2.91 4.18
C ASP A 86 -4.93 4.44 4.17
N TYR A 87 -4.90 5.05 2.98
CA TYR A 87 -4.88 6.50 2.82
C TYR A 87 -6.24 7.18 3.03
N SER A 88 -7.34 6.48 2.79
CA SER A 88 -8.69 7.06 2.87
C SER A 88 -9.02 7.61 4.27
N ARG A 89 -9.55 8.84 4.28
CA ARG A 89 -10.13 9.49 5.47
C ARG A 89 -11.62 9.18 5.63
N ASP A 90 -12.28 8.66 4.59
CA ASP A 90 -13.67 8.21 4.67
C ASP A 90 -13.73 6.81 5.28
N LEU A 91 -14.26 6.72 6.51
CA LEU A 91 -14.40 5.45 7.21
C LEU A 91 -15.25 4.43 6.44
N LYS A 92 -16.27 4.88 5.70
CA LYS A 92 -17.13 3.97 4.94
C LYS A 92 -16.39 3.38 3.74
N GLU A 93 -15.65 4.22 3.01
CA GLU A 93 -14.77 3.76 1.92
C GLU A 93 -13.73 2.77 2.44
N LYS A 94 -13.02 3.15 3.51
CA LYS A 94 -12.00 2.31 4.16
C LYS A 94 -12.53 0.95 4.59
N GLU A 95 -13.67 0.92 5.28
CA GLU A 95 -14.32 -0.33 5.70
C GLU A 95 -14.73 -1.20 4.50
N ASN A 96 -15.30 -0.60 3.44
CA ASN A 96 -15.70 -1.36 2.25
C ASN A 96 -14.48 -1.99 1.56
N ILE A 97 -13.40 -1.24 1.43
CA ILE A 97 -12.15 -1.70 0.83
C ILE A 97 -11.56 -2.87 1.62
N PHE A 98 -11.43 -2.74 2.94
CA PHE A 98 -10.81 -3.78 3.75
C PHE A 98 -11.68 -5.02 3.92
N ARG A 99 -13.02 -4.88 3.99
CA ARG A 99 -13.92 -6.04 3.91
C ARG A 99 -13.80 -6.78 2.58
N LEU A 100 -13.67 -6.04 1.47
CA LEU A 100 -13.48 -6.64 0.14
C LEU A 100 -12.16 -7.41 0.07
N LEU A 101 -11.05 -6.78 0.48
CA LEU A 101 -9.72 -7.37 0.49
C LEU A 101 -9.68 -8.65 1.33
N ARG A 102 -10.22 -8.61 2.55
CA ARG A 102 -10.28 -9.79 3.43
C ARG A 102 -11.22 -10.86 2.89
N GLY A 103 -12.41 -10.47 2.42
CA GLY A 103 -13.46 -11.42 2.03
C GLY A 103 -13.13 -12.19 0.76
N ARG A 104 -12.51 -11.55 -0.24
CA ARG A 104 -12.24 -12.17 -1.54
C ARG A 104 -10.79 -12.53 -1.79
N TYR A 105 -9.86 -11.81 -1.16
CA TYR A 105 -8.43 -11.89 -1.48
C TYR A 105 -7.57 -12.32 -0.29
N SER A 106 -8.14 -13.06 0.68
CA SER A 106 -7.42 -13.58 1.86
C SER A 106 -6.26 -14.55 1.57
N HIS A 107 -6.11 -14.97 0.31
CA HIS A 107 -5.02 -15.80 -0.19
C HIS A 107 -3.93 -14.97 -0.89
N ARG A 108 -4.07 -13.65 -0.95
CA ARG A 108 -3.13 -12.70 -1.56
C ARG A 108 -2.46 -11.86 -0.48
N PRO A 109 -1.13 -11.63 -0.54
CA PRO A 109 -0.41 -10.86 0.47
C PRO A 109 -0.90 -9.41 0.57
N GLN A 110 -1.41 -8.83 -0.53
CA GLN A 110 -1.98 -7.47 -0.57
C GLN A 110 -3.19 -7.30 0.37
N SER A 111 -3.86 -8.39 0.75
CA SER A 111 -4.94 -8.32 1.75
C SER A 111 -4.44 -8.06 3.18
N ALA A 112 -3.12 -8.08 3.42
CA ALA A 112 -2.52 -7.90 4.73
C ALA A 112 -2.91 -6.58 5.39
N ALA A 113 -3.07 -5.49 4.63
CA ALA A 113 -3.53 -4.20 5.15
C ALA A 113 -4.90 -4.33 5.85
N ALA A 114 -5.82 -5.12 5.29
CA ALA A 114 -7.11 -5.40 5.92
C ALA A 114 -6.94 -6.23 7.20
N TYR A 115 -6.08 -7.24 7.19
CA TYR A 115 -5.80 -8.06 8.37
C TYR A 115 -5.20 -7.23 9.52
N VAL A 116 -4.27 -6.34 9.20
CA VAL A 116 -3.64 -5.41 10.15
C VAL A 116 -4.63 -4.35 10.64
N TYR A 117 -5.50 -3.83 9.77
CA TYR A 117 -6.50 -2.84 10.14
C TYR A 117 -7.46 -3.33 11.23
N TYR A 118 -7.94 -4.57 11.09
CA TYR A 118 -8.86 -5.21 12.04
C TYR A 118 -8.15 -5.88 13.23
N LEU A 119 -6.82 -5.99 13.22
CA LEU A 119 -6.05 -6.59 14.30
C LEU A 119 -6.29 -5.86 15.62
N LEU A 120 -6.77 -6.60 16.63
CA LEU A 120 -7.06 -6.09 17.98
C LEU A 120 -8.07 -4.94 18.05
N ARG A 121 -8.87 -4.75 16.99
CA ARG A 121 -9.84 -3.66 16.90
C ARG A 121 -11.19 -4.03 17.54
N LYS A 122 -11.30 -3.83 18.85
CA LYS A 122 -12.47 -4.25 19.67
C LYS A 122 -13.79 -3.59 19.29
N ASP A 123 -13.76 -2.44 18.63
CA ASP A 123 -14.93 -1.68 18.18
C ASP A 123 -15.52 -2.19 16.85
N SER A 124 -14.88 -3.16 16.20
CA SER A 124 -15.33 -3.68 14.90
C SER A 124 -15.87 -5.11 15.01
N PRO A 125 -17.02 -5.43 14.38
CA PRO A 125 -17.49 -6.82 14.27
C PRO A 125 -16.55 -7.67 13.42
N ASP A 126 -15.68 -7.03 12.63
CA ASP A 126 -14.68 -7.65 11.79
C ASP A 126 -13.33 -7.83 12.52
N GLN A 127 -13.29 -7.68 13.85
CA GLN A 127 -12.07 -7.82 14.66
C GLN A 127 -11.32 -9.12 14.34
N ILE A 128 -10.00 -9.00 14.20
CA ILE A 128 -9.09 -10.14 14.02
C ILE A 128 -8.31 -10.39 15.30
N SER A 129 -8.31 -11.66 15.71
CA SER A 129 -7.55 -12.14 16.85
C SER A 129 -6.07 -12.37 16.49
N VAL A 130 -5.18 -12.36 17.48
CA VAL A 130 -3.75 -12.67 17.27
C VAL A 130 -3.54 -14.06 16.65
N PRO A 131 -4.19 -15.14 17.14
CA PRO A 131 -4.05 -16.46 16.51
C PRO A 131 -4.50 -16.47 15.05
N GLU A 132 -5.61 -15.83 14.72
CA GLU A 132 -6.13 -15.73 13.35
C GLU A 132 -5.17 -14.98 12.44
N PHE A 133 -4.59 -13.87 12.92
CA PHE A 133 -3.57 -13.13 12.18
C PHE A 133 -2.34 -14.01 11.87
N HIS A 134 -1.85 -14.77 12.85
CA HIS A 134 -0.73 -15.69 12.61
C HIS A 134 -1.10 -16.83 11.66
N GLN A 135 -2.34 -17.31 11.67
CA GLN A 135 -2.82 -18.30 10.69
C GLN A 135 -2.86 -17.73 9.27
N TYR A 136 -3.27 -16.47 9.11
CA TYR A 136 -3.18 -15.77 7.84
C TYR A 136 -1.74 -15.68 7.34
N LEU A 137 -0.81 -15.27 8.21
CA LEU A 137 0.58 -15.05 7.87
C LEU A 137 1.29 -16.32 7.34
N LYS A 138 0.98 -17.47 7.93
CA LYS A 138 1.57 -18.78 7.56
C LYS A 138 1.25 -19.23 6.12
N LYS A 139 0.33 -18.57 5.41
CA LYS A 139 -0.04 -18.92 4.04
C LYS A 139 0.99 -18.45 3.00
N PHE A 140 1.88 -17.53 3.38
CA PHE A 140 2.76 -16.84 2.45
C PHE A 140 4.23 -17.24 2.63
N PRO A 141 5.08 -17.09 1.60
CA PRO A 141 6.53 -17.26 1.75
C PRO A 141 7.12 -16.22 2.72
N GLN A 142 8.30 -16.49 3.28
CA GLN A 142 8.93 -15.60 4.27
C GLN A 142 9.16 -14.18 3.75
N LEU A 143 9.40 -14.03 2.45
CA LEU A 143 9.54 -12.72 1.80
C LEU A 143 8.32 -11.82 2.08
N ASP A 144 7.11 -12.35 1.88
CA ASP A 144 5.87 -11.63 2.14
C ASP A 144 5.61 -11.51 3.64
N GLN A 145 5.87 -12.57 4.40
CA GLN A 145 5.66 -12.57 5.85
C GLN A 145 6.46 -11.45 6.53
N TYR A 146 7.69 -11.17 6.07
CA TYR A 146 8.52 -10.09 6.59
C TYR A 146 7.79 -8.74 6.55
N ASN A 147 7.28 -8.36 5.38
CA ASN A 147 6.57 -7.09 5.20
C ASN A 147 5.29 -7.04 6.05
N ILE A 148 4.55 -8.15 6.10
CA ILE A 148 3.31 -8.23 6.87
C ILE A 148 3.59 -8.13 8.39
N TRP A 149 4.67 -8.74 8.88
CA TRP A 149 5.13 -8.58 10.27
C TRP A 149 5.42 -7.11 10.59
N ALA A 150 6.18 -6.42 9.73
CA ALA A 150 6.51 -5.02 9.93
C ALA A 150 5.25 -4.13 9.99
N MET A 151 4.28 -4.36 9.09
CA MET A 151 2.99 -3.67 9.12
C MET A 151 2.23 -3.90 10.43
N ALA A 152 2.17 -5.15 10.91
CA ALA A 152 1.50 -5.49 12.15
C ALA A 152 2.17 -4.82 13.36
N LEU A 153 3.50 -4.84 13.45
CA LEU A 153 4.24 -4.22 14.55
C LEU A 153 4.09 -2.69 14.59
N ASN A 154 4.06 -2.05 13.42
CA ASN A 154 3.74 -0.63 13.30
C ASN A 154 2.34 -0.33 13.81
N ARG A 155 1.35 -1.16 13.46
CA ARG A 155 -0.02 -1.04 13.96
C ARG A 155 -0.12 -1.23 15.47
N LEU A 156 0.52 -2.25 16.04
CA LEU A 156 0.54 -2.45 17.49
C LEU A 156 1.17 -1.26 18.22
N SER A 157 2.17 -0.62 17.60
CA SER A 157 2.78 0.60 18.12
C SER A 157 1.83 1.80 18.06
N ALA A 158 1.09 1.98 16.97
CA ALA A 158 0.06 3.00 16.85
C ALA A 158 -1.10 2.80 17.84
N LEU A 159 -1.47 1.54 18.12
CA LEU A 159 -2.46 1.17 19.13
C LEU A 159 -1.92 1.27 20.58
N LYS A 160 -0.64 1.64 20.77
CA LYS A 160 0.02 1.74 22.08
C LYS A 160 -0.08 0.45 22.90
N VAL A 161 -0.06 -0.71 22.23
CA VAL A 161 -0.01 -2.02 22.87
C VAL A 161 1.23 -2.10 23.76
N SER A 162 1.10 -2.72 24.94
CA SER A 162 2.21 -2.78 25.88
C SER A 162 3.37 -3.60 25.33
N GLU A 163 4.60 -3.28 25.70
CA GLU A 163 5.78 -4.04 25.25
C GLU A 163 5.73 -5.54 25.60
N PRO A 164 5.23 -5.98 26.78
CA PRO A 164 5.04 -7.41 27.05
C PRO A 164 4.05 -8.07 26.09
N GLU A 165 2.96 -7.39 25.73
CA GLU A 165 1.99 -7.91 24.76
C GLU A 165 2.58 -7.95 23.34
N LYS A 166 3.37 -6.95 22.94
CA LYS A 166 4.13 -6.99 21.68
C LYS A 166 5.12 -8.13 21.64
N MET A 167 5.85 -8.38 22.74
CA MET A 167 6.75 -9.53 22.87
C MET A 167 5.98 -10.85 22.69
N ASN A 168 4.83 -10.98 23.37
CA ASN A 168 3.96 -12.16 23.24
C ASN A 168 3.45 -12.37 21.82
N PHE A 169 3.08 -11.28 21.13
CA PHE A 169 2.68 -11.31 19.72
C PHE A 169 3.80 -11.83 18.83
N MET A 170 5.05 -11.45 19.10
CA MET A 170 6.22 -11.83 18.31
C MET A 170 6.77 -13.24 18.60
N LEU A 171 6.33 -13.92 19.68
CA LEU A 171 6.88 -15.23 20.06
C LEU A 171 6.91 -16.29 18.94
N PRO A 172 5.92 -16.39 18.03
CA PRO A 172 5.98 -17.36 16.95
C PRO A 172 7.18 -17.21 16.02
N LEU A 173 7.83 -16.03 15.97
CA LEU A 173 9.07 -15.84 15.23
C LEU A 173 10.20 -16.74 15.75
N LEU A 174 10.19 -17.11 17.04
CA LEU A 174 11.22 -17.99 17.61
C LEU A 174 11.17 -19.43 17.07
N ASP A 175 10.04 -19.81 16.46
CA ASP A 175 9.85 -21.13 15.85
C ASP A 175 10.02 -21.07 14.32
N LEU A 176 10.28 -19.88 13.76
CA LEU A 176 10.51 -19.69 12.33
C LEU A 176 12.02 -19.72 12.04
N LYS A 177 12.44 -20.65 11.19
CA LYS A 177 13.82 -20.65 10.67
C LYS A 177 13.96 -19.52 9.63
N PRO A 178 14.82 -18.52 9.83
CA PRO A 178 14.92 -17.39 8.91
C PRO A 178 15.46 -17.83 7.55
N GLU A 179 14.80 -17.41 6.47
CA GLU A 179 15.31 -17.56 5.10
C GLU A 179 16.13 -16.35 4.63
N TYR A 180 16.01 -15.21 5.31
CA TYR A 180 16.62 -13.94 4.92
C TYR A 180 17.26 -13.23 6.10
N ARG A 181 18.34 -12.49 5.83
CA ARG A 181 19.09 -11.70 6.82
C ARG A 181 18.26 -10.62 7.50
N ASP A 182 17.32 -10.04 6.77
CA ASP A 182 16.48 -8.92 7.24
C ASP A 182 15.63 -9.29 8.47
N TYR A 183 15.29 -10.57 8.66
CA TYR A 183 14.58 -11.04 9.85
C TYR A 183 15.32 -10.78 11.17
N SER A 184 16.65 -10.58 11.11
CA SER A 184 17.48 -10.19 12.27
C SER A 184 16.90 -8.99 13.04
N ILE A 185 16.20 -8.07 12.37
CA ILE A 185 15.59 -6.91 13.03
C ILE A 185 14.51 -7.31 14.03
N PHE A 186 13.67 -8.30 13.69
CA PHE A 186 12.62 -8.78 14.59
C PHE A 186 13.20 -9.54 15.77
N TYR A 187 14.23 -10.34 15.53
CA TYR A 187 14.92 -11.05 16.60
C TYR A 187 15.67 -10.11 17.53
N THR A 188 16.30 -9.05 17.00
CA THR A 188 16.94 -8.00 17.80
C THR A 188 15.94 -7.33 18.75
N GLU A 189 14.73 -7.04 18.28
CA GLU A 189 13.67 -6.50 19.12
C GLU A 189 13.21 -7.51 20.20
N LEU A 190 13.12 -8.79 19.86
CA LEU A 190 12.84 -9.85 20.84
C LEU A 190 13.95 -10.00 21.90
N VAL A 191 15.23 -9.85 21.54
CA VAL A 191 16.35 -9.82 22.49
C VAL A 191 16.20 -8.63 23.45
N ARG A 192 15.93 -7.43 22.90
CA ARG A 192 15.72 -6.21 23.71
C ARG A 192 14.59 -6.39 24.71
N LEU A 193 13.43 -6.86 24.24
CA LEU A 193 12.24 -7.08 25.06
C LEU A 193 12.46 -8.21 26.09
N GLY A 194 13.02 -9.34 25.66
CA GLY A 194 13.33 -10.48 26.53
C GLY A 194 14.29 -10.08 27.66
N THR A 195 15.31 -9.29 27.36
CA THR A 195 16.25 -8.78 28.36
C THR A 195 15.56 -7.82 29.32
N LYS A 196 14.82 -6.82 28.79
CA LYS A 196 14.10 -5.82 29.59
C LYS A 196 13.10 -6.46 30.58
N TYR A 197 12.39 -7.49 30.15
CA TYR A 197 11.36 -8.17 30.94
C TYR A 197 11.84 -9.45 31.63
N ARG A 198 13.15 -9.66 31.75
CA ARG A 198 13.79 -10.80 32.46
C ARG A 198 13.29 -12.16 31.98
N LYS A 199 13.22 -12.34 30.66
CA LYS A 199 12.91 -13.60 29.96
C LYS A 199 14.15 -14.09 29.21
N PRO A 200 15.18 -14.59 29.92
CA PRO A 200 16.45 -15.00 29.30
C PRO A 200 16.26 -16.10 28.24
N GLN A 201 15.28 -16.99 28.41
CA GLN A 201 14.97 -18.02 27.42
C GLN A 201 14.49 -17.46 26.08
N ILE A 202 13.78 -16.32 26.09
CA ILE A 202 13.36 -15.64 24.85
C ILE A 202 14.56 -14.93 24.24
N ALA A 203 15.30 -14.19 25.05
CA ALA A 203 16.45 -13.43 24.58
C ALA A 203 17.52 -14.34 23.94
N ASN A 204 17.93 -15.40 24.63
CA ASN A 204 18.97 -16.31 24.12
C ASN A 204 18.54 -17.03 22.83
N ARG A 205 17.26 -17.39 22.73
CA ARG A 205 16.73 -18.07 21.54
C ARG A 205 16.61 -17.13 20.35
N ALA A 206 16.22 -15.88 20.58
CA ALA A 206 16.22 -14.84 19.55
C ALA A 206 17.65 -14.50 19.09
N ASP A 207 18.61 -14.41 20.03
CA ASP A 207 20.01 -14.11 19.73
C ASP A 207 20.64 -15.17 18.80
N ALA A 208 20.38 -16.46 19.06
CA ALA A 208 20.81 -17.54 18.17
C ALA A 208 20.23 -17.40 16.74
N LEU A 209 18.97 -16.94 16.61
CA LEU A 209 18.32 -16.72 15.32
C LEU A 209 18.87 -15.47 14.60
N ILE A 210 19.41 -14.48 15.33
CA ILE A 210 20.14 -13.36 14.71
C ILE A 210 21.36 -13.90 14.00
N ASP A 211 22.17 -14.71 14.68
CA ASP A 211 23.39 -15.27 14.08
C ASP A 211 23.08 -16.21 12.92
N GLU A 212 22.02 -17.01 13.01
CA GLU A 212 21.55 -17.84 11.90
C GLU A 212 21.12 -16.96 10.70
N SER A 213 20.30 -15.93 10.93
CA SER A 213 19.81 -15.06 9.85
C SER A 213 20.95 -14.34 9.10
N ARG A 214 22.07 -14.02 9.77
CA ARG A 214 23.24 -13.38 9.13
C ARG A 214 23.91 -14.21 8.04
N LEU A 215 23.66 -15.52 8.01
CA LEU A 215 24.19 -16.45 7.01
C LEU A 215 23.39 -16.44 5.71
N HIS A 216 22.25 -15.76 5.67
CA HIS A 216 21.36 -15.69 4.51
C HIS A 216 21.55 -14.39 3.73
N ASP A 217 21.08 -14.39 2.49
CA ASP A 217 21.04 -13.19 1.65
C ASP A 217 19.99 -12.20 2.17
N SER A 218 20.15 -10.92 1.83
CA SER A 218 19.11 -9.94 2.09
C SER A 218 17.95 -10.09 1.12
N ILE A 219 16.74 -9.75 1.58
CA ILE A 219 15.56 -9.62 0.76
C ILE A 219 15.82 -8.72 -0.47
N VAL A 220 16.54 -7.61 -0.27
CA VAL A 220 16.83 -6.65 -1.36
C VAL A 220 17.72 -7.28 -2.42
N GLU A 221 18.76 -8.01 -2.00
CA GLU A 221 19.68 -8.71 -2.91
C GLU A 221 18.91 -9.72 -3.76
N VAL A 222 18.07 -10.55 -3.13
CA VAL A 222 17.25 -11.56 -3.81
C VAL A 222 16.25 -10.95 -4.77
N LEU A 223 15.62 -9.82 -4.42
CA LEU A 223 14.68 -9.13 -5.29
C LEU A 223 15.38 -8.53 -6.53
N MET A 224 16.52 -7.87 -6.33
CA MET A 224 17.31 -7.32 -7.42
C MET A 224 17.76 -8.40 -8.41
N GLU A 225 18.21 -9.55 -7.91
CA GLU A 225 18.60 -10.68 -8.76
C GLU A 225 17.41 -11.21 -9.57
N ARG A 226 16.22 -11.34 -8.96
CA ARG A 226 15.00 -11.75 -9.68
C ARG A 226 14.63 -10.77 -10.78
N GLU A 227 14.69 -9.47 -10.52
CA GLU A 227 14.42 -8.43 -11.52
C GLU A 227 15.43 -8.47 -12.67
N MET A 228 16.73 -8.63 -12.36
CA MET A 228 17.78 -8.75 -13.38
C MET A 228 17.61 -10.01 -14.24
N GLN A 229 17.21 -11.14 -13.64
CA GLN A 229 16.93 -12.38 -14.35
C GLN A 229 15.69 -12.23 -15.26
N GLN A 230 14.63 -11.59 -14.78
CA GLN A 230 13.44 -11.32 -15.60
C GLN A 230 13.76 -10.37 -16.76
N ALA A 231 14.54 -9.31 -16.51
CA ALA A 231 14.95 -8.36 -17.53
C ALA A 231 15.86 -8.98 -18.60
N SER A 232 16.74 -9.92 -18.21
CA SER A 232 17.60 -10.65 -19.15
C SER A 232 16.83 -11.71 -19.94
N ALA A 233 15.84 -12.38 -19.34
CA ALA A 233 14.95 -13.33 -20.02
C ALA A 233 14.01 -12.66 -21.04
N GLN A 234 13.65 -11.39 -20.83
CA GLN A 234 12.79 -10.61 -21.73
C GLN A 234 13.55 -9.96 -22.90
N ARG A 235 14.90 -10.00 -22.92
CA ARG A 235 15.67 -9.57 -24.09
C ARG A 235 15.60 -10.68 -25.15
N PRO A 236 14.94 -10.48 -26.31
CA PRO A 236 15.01 -11.47 -27.37
C PRO A 236 16.47 -11.62 -27.78
N ALA A 237 16.93 -12.86 -27.93
CA ALA A 237 18.21 -13.17 -28.55
C ALA A 237 18.29 -12.40 -29.88
N GLY A 238 19.01 -11.28 -29.85
CA GLY A 238 19.26 -10.46 -31.02
C GLY A 238 19.95 -11.35 -32.03
N LYS A 239 19.31 -11.53 -33.18
CA LYS A 239 19.92 -12.04 -34.41
C LYS A 239 21.23 -11.27 -34.64
N GLY A 240 22.34 -11.88 -34.25
CA GLY A 240 23.68 -11.35 -34.43
C GLY A 240 24.42 -12.18 -35.47
N LYS A 241 24.13 -11.82 -36.73
CA LYS A 241 24.88 -12.03 -37.99
C LYS A 241 25.71 -13.29 -38.17
#